data_AF-A0A5K1FGF1-F1
#
_entry.id   AF-A0A5K1FGF1-F1
#
_cell.length_a   1.000
_cell.length_b   1.000
_cell.length_c   1.000
_cell.angle_alpha   90.00
_cell.angle_beta   90.00
_cell.angle_gamma   90.00
#
_symmetry.space_group_name_H-M   'P 1'
#
loop_
_entity.id
_entity.type
_entity.pdbx_description
1 polymer ?
#
loop_
_entity_poly.entity_id
_entity_poly.type
_entity_poly.pdbx_seq_one_letter_code
_entity_poly.pdbx_strand_id
1 'polypeptide(L)'
;AKYDNLKAKVSEIEAQLREYKADMHESERDRRSSEAVESLKRLFPGVHGRMTGLCKPTQKKYNLAITVAMGKFMDAVVVDDEQTGKECIK
;
A
#
# COMPACT_ATOMS: atom_id res chain seq x y z
N ALA A 1 -31.19 -21.80 21.72
CA ALA A 1 -31.65 -20.41 21.41
C ALA A 1 -30.68 -19.34 21.91
N LYS A 2 -30.60 -19.03 23.22
CA LYS A 2 -29.71 -17.97 23.74
C LYS A 2 -28.22 -18.30 23.59
N TYR A 3 -27.86 -19.58 23.81
CA TYR A 3 -26.49 -20.07 23.64
C TYR A 3 -26.02 -19.99 22.18
N ASP A 4 -26.85 -20.42 21.23
CA ASP A 4 -26.53 -20.37 19.79
C ASP A 4 -26.39 -18.94 19.28
N ASN A 5 -27.24 -18.02 19.77
CA ASN A 5 -27.12 -16.59 19.47
C ASN A 5 -25.80 -16.01 19.99
N LEU A 6 -25.39 -16.39 21.21
CA LEU A 6 -24.13 -15.93 21.78
C LEU A 6 -22.94 -16.50 21.01
N LYS A 7 -22.99 -17.77 20.61
CA LYS A 7 -21.96 -18.41 19.78
C LYS A 7 -21.83 -17.73 18.40
N ALA A 8 -22.95 -17.38 17.78
CA ALA A 8 -22.97 -16.64 16.51
C ALA A 8 -22.32 -15.25 16.65
N LYS A 9 -22.65 -14.51 17.70
CA LYS A 9 -22.06 -13.19 17.99
C LYS A 9 -20.56 -13.26 18.26
N VAL A 10 -20.09 -14.26 19.01
CA VAL A 10 -18.66 -14.48 19.22
C VAL A 10 -17.96 -14.73 17.90
N SER A 11 -18.51 -15.59 17.04
CA SER A 11 -17.93 -15.87 15.72
C SER A 11 -17.89 -14.64 14.80
N GLU A 12 -18.91 -13.78 14.86
CA GLU A 12 -18.96 -12.52 14.11
C GLU A 12 -17.88 -11.53 14.59
N ILE A 13 -17.79 -11.32 15.91
CA ILE A 13 -16.76 -10.46 16.51
C ILE A 13 -15.36 -10.97 16.20
N GLU A 14 -15.14 -12.29 16.23
CA GLU A 14 -13.85 -12.88 15.84
C GLU A 14 -13.52 -12.65 14.36
N ALA A 15 -14.52 -12.68 13.48
CA ALA A 15 -14.34 -12.38 12.06
C ALA A 15 -13.95 -10.91 11.84
N GLN A 16 -14.67 -10.00 12.48
CA GLN A 16 -14.34 -8.57 12.47
C GLN A 16 -12.95 -8.32 13.02
N LEU A 17 -12.58 -8.95 14.14
CA LEU A 17 -11.24 -8.80 14.72
C LEU A 17 -10.14 -9.27 13.76
N ARG A 18 -10.38 -10.34 13.00
CA ARG A 18 -9.42 -10.81 11.98
C ARG A 18 -9.28 -9.82 10.83
N GLU A 19 -10.39 -9.26 10.35
CA GLU A 19 -10.40 -8.23 9.30
C GLU A 19 -9.65 -6.98 9.75
N TYR A 20 -10.00 -6.43 10.92
CA TYR A 20 -9.30 -5.27 11.49
C TYR A 20 -7.80 -5.52 11.68
N LYS A 21 -7.39 -6.72 12.11
CA LYS A 21 -5.97 -7.06 12.21
C LYS A 21 -5.28 -7.09 10.85
N ALA A 22 -5.94 -7.59 9.81
CA ALA A 22 -5.41 -7.59 8.45
C ALA A 22 -5.21 -6.16 7.94
N ASP A 23 -6.22 -5.30 8.09
CA ASP A 23 -6.17 -3.89 7.69
C ASP A 23 -5.05 -3.14 8.42
N MET A 24 -4.91 -3.36 9.74
CA MET A 24 -3.83 -2.77 10.53
C MET A 24 -2.45 -3.20 10.03
N HIS A 25 -2.28 -4.48 9.70
CA HIS A 25 -1.02 -4.98 9.14
C HIS A 25 -0.70 -4.40 7.76
N GLU A 26 -1.70 -4.21 6.91
CA GLU A 26 -1.55 -3.57 5.60
C GLU A 26 -1.19 -2.09 5.76
N SER A 27 -1.94 -1.34 6.58
CA SER A 27 -1.68 0.06 6.88
C SER A 27 -0.27 0.29 7.42
N GLU A 28 0.20 -0.56 8.34
CA GLU A 28 1.55 -0.47 8.89
C GLU A 28 2.64 -0.75 7.84
N ARG A 29 2.39 -1.71 6.94
CA ARG A 29 3.30 -1.98 5.81
C ARG A 29 3.38 -0.77 4.88
N ASP A 30 2.24 -0.20 4.53
CA ASP A 30 2.14 0.97 3.67
C ASP A 30 2.81 2.19 4.29
N ARG A 31 2.61 2.42 5.59
CA ARG A 31 3.27 3.50 6.34
C ARG A 31 4.79 3.35 6.31
N ARG A 32 5.31 2.16 6.62
CA ARG A 32 6.76 1.87 6.58
C ARG A 32 7.35 2.06 5.19
N SER A 33 6.64 1.62 4.14
CA SER A 33 7.10 1.82 2.76
C SER A 33 7.14 3.30 2.37
N SER A 34 6.14 4.07 2.80
CA SER A 34 6.06 5.51 2.56
C SER A 34 7.22 6.25 3.23
N GLU A 35 7.51 5.93 4.50
CA GLU A 35 8.61 6.49 5.28
C GLU A 35 9.99 6.15 4.67
N ALA A 36 10.15 4.95 4.12
CA ALA A 36 11.36 4.54 3.42
C ALA A 36 11.57 5.37 2.15
N VAL A 37 10.54 5.53 1.32
CA VAL A 37 10.62 6.34 0.09
C VAL A 37 10.87 7.81 0.41
N GLU A 38 10.21 8.37 1.41
CA GLU A 38 10.48 9.72 1.94
C GLU A 38 11.95 9.90 2.35
N SER A 39 12.55 8.88 2.96
CA SER A 39 13.97 8.91 3.34
C SER A 39 14.88 8.85 2.11
N LEU A 40 14.58 7.97 1.15
CA LEU A 40 15.32 7.90 -0.12
C LEU A 40 15.28 9.22 -0.88
N LYS A 41 14.12 9.91 -0.93
CA LYS A 41 13.99 11.25 -1.53
C LYS A 41 14.91 12.30 -0.91
N ARG A 42 15.11 12.25 0.42
CA ARG A 42 16.00 13.20 1.11
C ARG A 42 17.47 12.90 0.85
N LEU A 43 17.84 11.63 0.71
CA LEU A 43 19.21 11.19 0.49
C LEU A 43 19.64 11.32 -0.98
N PHE A 44 18.72 11.04 -1.90
CA PHE A 44 18.96 10.97 -3.32
C PHE A 44 17.97 11.90 -4.04
N PRO A 45 18.41 13.10 -4.49
CA PRO A 45 17.52 14.08 -5.11
C PRO A 45 16.87 13.58 -6.41
N GLY A 46 17.43 12.55 -7.04
CA GLY A 46 16.86 11.92 -8.23
C GLY A 46 15.70 10.95 -7.97
N VAL A 47 15.20 10.84 -6.74
CA VAL A 47 14.02 10.01 -6.42
C VAL A 47 12.74 10.85 -6.48
N HIS A 48 11.83 10.51 -7.39
CA HIS A 48 10.55 11.21 -7.57
C HIS A 48 9.45 10.68 -6.66
N GLY A 49 9.52 9.41 -6.28
CA GLY A 49 8.57 8.74 -5.38
C GLY A 49 7.83 7.58 -6.04
N ARG A 50 6.75 7.11 -5.41
CA ARG A 50 5.98 5.96 -5.90
C ARG A 50 4.99 6.34 -6.99
N MET A 51 4.69 5.40 -7.89
CA MET A 51 3.68 5.57 -8.96
C MET A 51 2.32 6.03 -8.43
N THR A 52 1.85 5.46 -7.32
CA THR A 52 0.61 5.88 -6.61
C THR A 52 0.58 7.36 -6.23
N GLY A 53 1.72 7.96 -5.91
CA GLY A 53 1.84 9.37 -5.54
C GLY A 53 2.05 10.30 -6.74
N LEU A 54 2.57 9.78 -7.85
CA LEU A 54 2.96 10.56 -9.03
C LEU A 54 1.86 10.67 -10.07
N CYS A 55 0.99 9.66 -10.18
CA CYS A 55 -0.06 9.62 -11.19
C CYS A 55 -1.45 9.48 -10.54
N LYS A 56 -2.42 10.25 -11.04
CA LYS A 56 -3.84 10.09 -10.70
C LYS A 56 -4.65 9.91 -11.98
N PRO A 57 -5.51 8.88 -12.07
CA PRO A 57 -6.42 8.70 -13.20
C PRO A 57 -7.29 9.94 -13.40
N THR A 58 -7.50 10.36 -14.65
CA THR A 58 -8.34 11.53 -14.99
C THR A 58 -9.79 11.36 -14.52
N GLN A 59 -10.30 10.13 -14.51
CA GLN A 59 -11.67 9.82 -14.07
C GLN A 59 -11.65 8.59 -13.17
N LYS A 60 -12.42 8.62 -12.07
CA LYS A 60 -12.50 7.53 -11.09
C LYS A 60 -12.91 6.18 -11.69
N LYS A 61 -13.68 6.19 -12.78
CA LYS A 61 -14.11 4.97 -13.49
C LYS A 61 -12.94 4.15 -14.04
N TYR A 62 -11.76 4.76 -14.20
CA TYR A 62 -10.56 4.07 -14.68
C TYR A 62 -9.66 3.55 -13.57
N ASN A 63 -9.97 3.80 -12.29
CA ASN A 63 -9.13 3.37 -11.17
C ASN A 63 -8.88 1.86 -11.21
N LEU A 64 -9.94 1.06 -11.35
CA LEU A 64 -9.83 -0.41 -11.41
C LEU A 64 -8.96 -0.87 -12.58
N ALA A 65 -9.17 -0.30 -13.77
CA ALA A 65 -8.41 -0.67 -14.96
C ALA A 65 -6.91 -0.35 -14.79
N ILE A 66 -6.59 0.79 -14.20
CA ILE A 66 -5.20 1.21 -13.94
C ILE A 66 -4.56 0.36 -12.85
N THR A 67 -5.27 0.08 -11.76
CA THR A 67 -4.78 -0.83 -10.71
C THR A 67 -4.48 -2.22 -11.28
N VAL A 68 -5.35 -2.76 -12.13
CA VAL A 68 -5.13 -4.06 -12.78
C VAL A 68 -3.96 -4.01 -13.76
N ALA A 69 -3.87 -2.98 -14.59
CA ALA A 69 -2.81 -2.86 -15.59
C ALA A 69 -1.42 -2.64 -14.97
N MET A 70 -1.33 -1.83 -13.92
CA MET A 70 -0.07 -1.53 -13.23
C MET A 70 0.31 -2.63 -12.25
N GLY A 71 -0.65 -3.24 -11.56
CA GLY A 71 -0.42 -4.29 -10.57
C GLY A 71 0.66 -3.88 -9.56
N LYS A 72 1.71 -4.71 -9.43
CA LYS A 72 2.86 -4.45 -8.55
C LYS A 72 3.62 -3.15 -8.86
N PHE A 73 3.49 -2.60 -10.07
CA PHE A 73 4.15 -1.35 -10.44
C PHE A 73 3.46 -0.12 -9.83
N MET A 74 2.27 -0.25 -9.22
CA MET A 74 1.66 0.82 -8.43
C MET A 74 2.57 1.28 -7.27
N ASP A 75 3.37 0.36 -6.72
CA ASP A 75 4.33 0.64 -5.64
C ASP A 75 5.75 0.88 -6.15
N ALA A 76 5.98 0.89 -7.47
CA ALA A 76 7.30 1.14 -8.03
C ALA A 76 7.76 2.58 -7.73
N VAL A 77 9.03 2.72 -7.35
CA VAL A 77 9.69 4.01 -7.11
C VAL A 77 10.31 4.51 -8.41
N VAL A 78 9.94 5.72 -8.83
CA VAL A 78 10.46 6.39 -10.01
C VAL A 78 11.71 7.19 -9.62
N VAL A 79 12.76 7.04 -10.40
CA VAL A 79 14.06 7.73 -10.26
C VAL A 79 14.52 8.31 -11.59
N ASP A 80 15.46 9.25 -11.58
CA ASP A 80 16.00 9.91 -12.78
C ASP A 80 16.76 8.96 -13.70
N ASP A 81 17.65 8.14 -13.14
CA ASP A 81 18.55 7.27 -13.90
C ASP A 81 18.90 5.96 -13.18
N GLU A 82 19.56 5.06 -13.91
CA GLU A 82 19.98 3.76 -13.40
C GLU A 82 20.97 3.88 -12.23
N GLN A 83 21.81 4.91 -12.21
CA GLN A 83 22.80 5.12 -11.16
C GLN A 83 22.12 5.42 -9.82
N THR A 84 21.16 6.34 -9.82
CA THR A 84 20.33 6.67 -8.65
C THR A 84 19.57 5.44 -8.16
N GLY A 85 19.03 4.63 -9.09
CA GLY A 85 18.36 3.37 -8.75
C GLY A 85 19.27 2.37 -8.04
N LYS A 86 20.52 2.21 -8.51
CA LYS A 86 21.52 1.34 -7.87
C LYS A 86 21.92 1.85 -6.49
N GLU A 87 22.08 3.15 -6.32
CA GLU A 87 22.41 3.77 -5.03
C GLU A 87 21.30 3.58 -3.99
N CYS A 88 20.03 3.60 -4.42
CA CYS A 88 18.89 3.34 -3.53
C CYS A 88 18.77 1.89 -3.05
N ILE A 89 19.37 0.92 -3.76
CA ILE A 89 19.28 -0.52 -3.45
C ILE A 89 20.42 -0.98 -2.53
N LYS A 90 21.55 -0.26 -2.57
CA LYS A 90 22.79 -0.63 -1.86
C LYS A 90 22.66 -0.48 -0.34
#